data_AF-A0A151SGB6-F1
#
_entry.id   AF-A0A151SGB6-F1
#
_cell.length_a   1.000
_cell.length_b   1.000
_cell.length_c   1.000
_cell.angle_alpha   90.00
_cell.angle_beta   90.00
_cell.angle_gamma   90.00
#
_symmetry.space_group_name_H-M   'P 1'
#
loop_
_entity.id
_entity.type
_entity.pdbx_description
1 polymer ?
#
loop_
_entity_poly.entity_id
_entity_poly.type
_entity_poly.pdbx_seq_one_letter_code
_entity_poly.pdbx_strand_id
1 'polypeptide(L)'
;PIFSAVGECKYVKAIPHGSGGLLDSDTLYGLARDLPRSPRRYTAENSVKFGAPRDTDHPELRQPLAMEVWESILKTTKPKSKITVLTNGPLTNLAKVVSMKNMSSRIEEIYVVGGHISINANDKGNIFSVPSNQYAEFNMFLDPLAAKTVFESKVSMTLIPLSTQRRVSSFPSIIGELRRTPRTPEAVFSERLLSTLYRLKRTHYRYQHMDTFLGEILGAVVLGDRRSGLDPKFKVKEVKVLADGDEWSDGRIVVDEKGGKLVRILSSVDVLS
;
A
#
# COMPACT_ATOMS: atom_id res chain seq x y z
N PRO A 1 10.42 6.08 -20.45
CA PRO A 1 11.15 4.82 -20.18
C PRO A 1 10.24 3.62 -20.42
N ILE A 2 10.61 2.73 -21.35
CA ILE A 2 10.10 1.36 -21.36
C ILE A 2 10.79 0.71 -20.17
N PHE A 3 10.07 0.47 -19.09
CA PHE A 3 10.59 -0.39 -18.03
C PHE A 3 10.72 -1.77 -18.66
N SER A 4 11.96 -2.23 -18.87
CA SER A 4 12.17 -3.66 -19.07
C SER A 4 11.54 -4.38 -17.88
N ALA A 5 10.85 -5.48 -18.12
CA ALA A 5 10.37 -6.38 -17.08
C ALA A 5 11.59 -7.03 -16.40
N VAL A 6 12.36 -6.24 -15.65
CA VAL A 6 13.48 -6.75 -14.86
C VAL A 6 12.87 -7.22 -13.56
N GLY A 7 12.82 -8.55 -13.44
CA GLY A 7 11.91 -9.24 -12.55
C GLY A 7 10.65 -9.61 -13.31
N GLU A 8 10.61 -10.81 -13.87
CA GLU A 8 9.36 -11.49 -14.19
C GLU A 8 8.46 -11.54 -12.93
N CYS A 9 7.42 -12.37 -12.91
CA CYS A 9 6.65 -12.69 -11.71
C CYS A 9 7.49 -13.21 -10.50
N LYS A 10 8.83 -13.09 -10.49
CA LYS A 10 9.77 -13.43 -9.43
C LYS A 10 9.29 -13.04 -8.03
N TYR A 11 8.81 -11.81 -7.83
CA TYR A 11 8.38 -11.36 -6.49
C TYR A 11 6.92 -11.72 -6.18
N VAL A 12 6.11 -12.04 -7.20
CA VAL A 12 4.71 -12.48 -7.00
C VAL A 12 4.62 -13.78 -6.21
N LYS A 13 5.67 -14.60 -6.25
CA LYS A 13 5.76 -15.85 -5.47
C LYS A 13 5.70 -15.63 -3.95
N ALA A 14 5.94 -14.39 -3.50
CA ALA A 14 5.78 -14.03 -2.10
C ALA A 14 4.30 -13.95 -1.69
N ILE A 15 3.36 -13.84 -2.63
CA ILE A 15 1.94 -13.87 -2.30
C ILE A 15 1.54 -15.34 -2.12
N PRO A 16 1.05 -15.75 -0.93
CA PRO A 16 0.69 -17.13 -0.67
C PRO A 16 -0.41 -17.63 -1.61
N HIS A 17 -0.46 -18.93 -1.90
CA HIS A 17 -1.55 -19.54 -2.65
C HIS A 17 -2.67 -20.04 -1.71
N GLY A 18 -3.89 -19.59 -1.97
CA GLY A 18 -5.14 -20.14 -1.44
C GLY A 18 -5.82 -21.09 -2.43
N SER A 19 -6.95 -21.68 -2.03
CA SER A 19 -7.77 -22.60 -2.85
C SER A 19 -8.38 -21.99 -4.12
N GLY A 20 -8.17 -20.69 -4.37
CA GLY A 20 -8.74 -19.96 -5.51
C GLY A 20 -7.73 -19.08 -6.24
N GLY A 21 -6.42 -19.29 -6.01
CA GLY A 21 -5.36 -18.43 -6.55
C GLY A 21 -4.53 -17.80 -5.43
N LEU A 22 -4.07 -16.57 -5.62
CA LEU A 22 -3.29 -15.85 -4.64
C LEU A 22 -4.18 -15.41 -3.46
N LEU A 23 -3.79 -15.77 -2.24
CA LEU A 23 -4.55 -15.61 -0.99
C LEU A 23 -4.83 -14.14 -0.69
N ASP A 24 -3.80 -13.29 -0.80
CA ASP A 24 -3.87 -11.87 -0.42
C ASP A 24 -4.04 -10.94 -1.64
N SER A 25 -4.20 -11.48 -2.86
CA SER A 25 -4.54 -10.67 -4.03
C SER A 25 -6.01 -10.30 -4.10
N ASP A 26 -6.88 -11.14 -3.53
CA ASP A 26 -8.30 -10.85 -3.39
C ASP A 26 -8.51 -10.14 -2.06
N THR A 27 -8.81 -8.84 -2.12
CA THR A 27 -9.13 -8.00 -0.95
C THR A 27 -10.24 -8.57 -0.06
N LEU A 28 -11.01 -9.53 -0.56
CA LEU A 28 -12.10 -10.19 0.13
C LEU A 28 -11.92 -11.72 0.13
N TYR A 29 -10.70 -12.24 0.04
CA TYR A 29 -10.47 -13.68 0.01
C TYR A 29 -11.17 -14.37 1.20
N GLY A 30 -12.16 -15.23 0.89
CA GLY A 30 -13.04 -15.84 1.89
C GLY A 30 -14.19 -14.92 2.36
N LEU A 31 -13.90 -13.65 2.64
CA LEU A 31 -14.89 -12.64 3.09
C LEU A 31 -15.97 -12.32 2.04
N ALA A 32 -15.64 -12.36 0.74
CA ALA A 32 -16.58 -12.17 -0.36
C ALA A 32 -17.72 -13.20 -0.34
N ARG A 33 -17.52 -14.35 0.32
CA ARG A 33 -18.57 -15.37 0.50
C ARG A 33 -19.62 -14.95 1.52
N ASP A 34 -19.24 -14.10 2.46
CA ASP A 34 -20.09 -13.61 3.55
C ASP A 34 -20.66 -12.21 3.27
N LEU A 35 -20.20 -11.54 2.21
CA LEU A 35 -20.71 -10.24 1.74
C LEU A 35 -21.77 -10.43 0.64
N PRO A 36 -22.72 -9.48 0.48
CA PRO A 36 -23.68 -9.51 -0.62
C PRO A 36 -22.95 -9.61 -1.97
N ARG A 37 -23.24 -10.67 -2.73
CA ARG A 37 -22.63 -10.85 -4.06
C ARG A 37 -23.24 -9.85 -5.03
N SER A 38 -22.43 -8.89 -5.46
CA SER A 38 -22.77 -8.05 -6.61
C SER A 38 -22.62 -8.87 -7.88
N PRO A 39 -23.57 -8.82 -8.83
CA PRO A 39 -23.38 -9.41 -10.16
C PRO A 39 -22.29 -8.70 -10.98
N ARG A 40 -21.80 -7.54 -10.53
CA ARG A 40 -20.71 -6.81 -11.20
C ARG A 40 -19.39 -7.54 -11.00
N ARG A 41 -18.88 -8.16 -12.07
CA ARG A 41 -17.47 -8.52 -12.19
C ARG A 41 -16.73 -7.34 -12.80
N TYR A 42 -15.86 -6.72 -12.01
CA TYR A 42 -14.95 -5.70 -12.52
C TYR A 42 -13.80 -6.40 -13.25
N THR A 43 -13.72 -6.23 -14.56
CA THR A 43 -12.60 -6.73 -15.37
C THR A 43 -11.61 -5.59 -15.64
N ALA A 44 -10.31 -5.85 -15.53
CA ALA A 44 -9.26 -4.84 -15.72
C ALA A 44 -8.76 -4.76 -17.18
N GLU A 45 -9.38 -5.52 -18.10
CA GLU A 45 -8.73 -6.03 -19.31
C GLU A 45 -9.33 -5.38 -20.56
N ASN A 46 -8.79 -4.24 -21.06
CA ASN A 46 -9.10 -3.71 -22.42
C ASN A 46 -8.20 -2.54 -22.92
N SER A 47 -7.29 -1.96 -22.11
CA SER A 47 -6.52 -0.80 -22.58
C SER A 47 -5.33 -1.18 -23.46
N VAL A 48 -5.51 -1.24 -24.78
CA VAL A 48 -4.41 -1.43 -25.76
C VAL A 48 -3.33 -0.35 -25.58
N LYS A 49 -3.74 0.90 -25.33
CA LYS A 49 -2.84 2.05 -25.11
C LYS A 49 -1.85 1.83 -23.94
N PHE A 50 -2.26 1.08 -22.93
CA PHE A 50 -1.46 0.82 -21.73
C PHE A 50 -1.15 -0.67 -21.53
N GLY A 51 -1.33 -1.51 -22.56
CA GLY A 51 -0.86 -2.89 -22.62
C GLY A 51 -1.74 -3.94 -21.93
N ALA A 52 -3.06 -3.80 -21.95
CA ALA A 52 -3.94 -4.85 -21.43
C ALA A 52 -3.94 -6.10 -22.35
N PRO A 53 -3.83 -7.33 -21.80
CA PRO A 53 -3.59 -8.53 -22.60
C PRO A 53 -4.84 -9.21 -23.19
N ARG A 54 -6.07 -8.74 -22.91
CA ARG A 54 -7.33 -9.34 -23.39
C ARG A 54 -8.43 -8.30 -23.60
N ASP A 55 -9.39 -8.63 -24.46
CA ASP A 55 -10.65 -7.91 -24.61
C ASP A 55 -11.76 -8.53 -23.73
N THR A 56 -12.56 -7.71 -23.03
CA THR A 56 -13.79 -8.12 -22.31
C THR A 56 -15.05 -7.80 -23.12
N ASP A 57 -16.01 -8.74 -23.13
CA ASP A 57 -17.34 -8.58 -23.75
C ASP A 57 -18.20 -7.45 -23.13
N HIS A 58 -17.80 -6.90 -21.98
CA HIS A 58 -18.51 -5.86 -21.22
C HIS A 58 -17.59 -4.66 -20.88
N PRO A 59 -17.18 -3.85 -21.88
CA PRO A 59 -16.25 -2.73 -21.68
C PRO A 59 -16.77 -1.66 -20.71
N GLU A 60 -18.08 -1.55 -20.54
CA GLU A 60 -18.75 -0.64 -19.59
C GLU A 60 -18.55 -1.01 -18.12
N LEU A 61 -18.23 -2.28 -17.83
CA LEU A 61 -17.99 -2.79 -16.47
C LEU A 61 -16.50 -2.74 -16.09
N ARG A 62 -15.66 -2.19 -16.97
CA ARG A 62 -14.21 -2.19 -16.81
C ARG A 62 -13.75 -1.23 -15.72
N GLN A 63 -12.74 -1.65 -14.95
CA GLN A 63 -11.99 -0.71 -14.11
C GLN A 63 -10.94 0.05 -14.93
N PRO A 64 -10.90 1.40 -14.85
CA PRO A 64 -9.87 2.17 -15.51
C PRO A 64 -8.49 1.84 -14.91
N LEU A 65 -7.47 1.76 -15.77
CA LEU A 65 -6.09 1.61 -15.34
C LEU A 65 -5.63 2.89 -14.63
N ALA A 66 -4.65 2.77 -13.73
CA ALA A 66 -4.13 3.92 -12.98
C ALA A 66 -3.71 5.10 -13.88
N MET A 67 -3.11 4.81 -15.05
CA MET A 67 -2.74 5.84 -16.02
C MET A 67 -3.93 6.53 -16.67
N GLU A 68 -5.03 5.80 -16.92
CA GLU A 68 -6.27 6.37 -17.48
C GLU A 68 -6.99 7.24 -16.45
N VAL A 69 -7.03 6.78 -15.19
CA VAL A 69 -7.52 7.59 -14.06
C VAL A 69 -6.69 8.87 -13.96
N TRP A 70 -5.36 8.76 -14.04
CA TRP A 70 -4.49 9.93 -13.98
C TRP A 70 -4.75 10.90 -15.14
N GLU A 71 -4.80 10.42 -16.38
CA GLU A 71 -5.13 11.26 -17.55
C GLU A 71 -6.50 11.93 -17.41
N SER A 72 -7.51 11.22 -16.92
CA SER A 72 -8.84 11.76 -16.66
C SER A 72 -8.81 12.89 -15.63
N ILE A 73 -8.10 12.69 -14.51
CA ILE A 73 -7.92 13.72 -13.49
C ILE A 73 -7.21 14.94 -14.08
N LEU A 74 -6.15 14.74 -14.86
CA LEU A 74 -5.40 15.84 -15.46
C LEU A 74 -6.24 16.67 -16.45
N LYS A 75 -7.17 16.03 -17.17
CA LYS A 75 -8.09 16.67 -18.12
C LYS A 75 -9.24 17.42 -17.42
N THR A 76 -9.76 16.86 -16.33
CA THR A 76 -10.96 17.38 -15.64
C THR A 76 -10.66 18.43 -14.60
N THR A 77 -9.44 18.46 -14.06
CA THR A 77 -9.04 19.43 -13.04
C THR A 77 -8.39 20.67 -13.63
N LYS A 78 -8.52 21.81 -12.93
CA LYS A 78 -7.93 23.08 -13.37
C LYS A 78 -6.44 22.94 -13.66
N PRO A 79 -5.91 23.60 -14.70
CA PRO A 79 -4.47 23.68 -14.92
C PRO A 79 -3.77 24.13 -13.63
N LYS A 80 -2.66 23.47 -13.29
CA LYS A 80 -1.84 23.69 -12.08
C LYS A 80 -2.44 23.21 -10.75
N SER A 81 -3.63 22.60 -10.71
CA SER A 81 -4.09 21.98 -9.45
C SER A 81 -3.13 20.87 -9.03
N LYS A 82 -2.84 20.84 -7.73
CA LYS A 82 -1.93 19.88 -7.10
C LYS A 82 -2.73 18.72 -6.51
N ILE A 83 -2.13 17.53 -6.53
CA ILE A 83 -2.75 16.28 -6.13
C ILE A 83 -1.85 15.61 -5.11
N THR A 84 -2.37 15.31 -3.92
CA THR A 84 -1.72 14.44 -2.96
C THR A 84 -2.11 12.99 -3.25
N VAL A 85 -1.12 12.10 -3.31
CA VAL A 85 -1.33 10.67 -3.60
C VAL A 85 -1.08 9.87 -2.33
N LEU A 86 -2.03 9.03 -1.94
CA LEU A 86 -1.84 8.01 -0.90
C LEU A 86 -1.76 6.64 -1.56
N THR A 87 -0.76 5.85 -1.20
CA THR A 87 -0.59 4.48 -1.72
C THR A 87 -0.32 3.50 -0.58
N ASN A 88 -1.04 2.38 -0.65
CA ASN A 88 -1.05 1.29 0.34
C ASN A 88 -0.69 -0.06 -0.30
N GLY A 89 -0.19 -0.03 -1.54
CA GLY A 89 0.20 -1.21 -2.29
C GLY A 89 1.57 -1.03 -2.95
N PRO A 90 1.99 -2.01 -3.78
CA PRO A 90 3.22 -1.91 -4.56
C PRO A 90 3.24 -0.64 -5.42
N LEU A 91 4.42 -0.04 -5.54
CA LEU A 91 4.57 1.29 -6.14
C LEU A 91 4.58 1.27 -7.68
N THR A 92 4.27 0.15 -8.32
CA THR A 92 4.31 -0.07 -9.78
C THR A 92 3.56 1.00 -10.57
N ASN A 93 2.32 1.31 -10.17
CA ASN A 93 1.51 2.32 -10.85
C ASN A 93 2.09 3.72 -10.65
N LEU A 94 2.55 4.01 -9.44
CA LEU A 94 3.12 5.31 -9.10
C LEU A 94 4.46 5.54 -9.81
N ALA A 95 5.30 4.50 -9.96
CA ALA A 95 6.55 4.58 -10.72
C ALA A 95 6.33 5.04 -12.16
N LYS A 96 5.25 4.55 -12.81
CA LYS A 96 4.85 5.01 -14.16
C LYS A 96 4.49 6.49 -14.16
N VAL A 97 3.69 6.93 -13.17
CA VAL A 97 3.24 8.33 -13.06
C VAL A 97 4.41 9.28 -12.79
N VAL A 98 5.30 8.96 -11.83
CA VAL A 98 6.43 9.85 -11.47
C VAL A 98 7.48 9.94 -12.57
N SER A 99 7.56 8.93 -13.43
CA SER A 99 8.48 8.89 -14.58
C SER A 99 8.03 9.76 -15.76
N MET A 100 6.79 10.26 -15.75
CA MET A 100 6.26 11.14 -16.79
C MET A 100 6.22 12.57 -16.27
N LYS A 101 7.05 13.47 -16.83
CA LYS A 101 7.26 14.84 -16.32
C LYS A 101 5.96 15.67 -16.21
N ASN A 102 5.08 15.56 -17.19
CA ASN A 102 3.78 16.23 -17.18
C ASN A 102 2.88 15.74 -16.04
N MET A 103 2.94 14.45 -15.73
CA MET A 103 2.15 13.81 -14.69
C MET A 103 2.71 14.08 -13.29
N SER A 104 4.02 13.91 -13.12
CA SER A 104 4.69 14.11 -11.83
C SER A 104 4.63 15.57 -11.36
N SER A 105 4.64 16.54 -12.28
CA SER A 105 4.51 17.97 -11.94
C SER A 105 3.19 18.34 -11.26
N ARG A 106 2.17 17.48 -11.37
CA ARG A 106 0.84 17.66 -10.78
C ARG A 106 0.74 17.04 -9.39
N ILE A 107 1.72 16.23 -8.97
CA ILE A 107 1.79 15.68 -7.62
C ILE A 107 2.34 16.75 -6.67
N GLU A 108 1.65 16.94 -5.56
CA GLU A 108 2.11 17.77 -4.44
C GLU A 108 3.04 16.99 -3.53
N GLU A 109 2.54 15.85 -3.05
CA GLU A 109 3.17 14.98 -2.08
C GLU A 109 2.63 13.57 -2.26
N ILE A 110 3.46 12.58 -1.96
CA ILE A 110 3.12 11.17 -1.93
C ILE A 110 3.18 10.67 -0.49
N TYR A 111 2.12 10.05 0.00
CA TYR A 111 2.09 9.27 1.22
C TYR A 111 2.22 7.79 0.85
N VAL A 112 3.33 7.17 1.26
CA VAL A 112 3.59 5.75 1.06
C VAL A 112 3.34 5.02 2.37
N VAL A 113 2.30 4.18 2.41
CA VAL A 113 2.07 3.22 3.48
C VAL A 113 2.78 1.93 3.12
N GLY A 114 3.81 1.63 3.89
CA GLY A 114 4.72 0.53 3.61
C GLY A 114 6.16 0.93 3.90
N GLY A 115 7.08 0.05 3.50
CA GLY A 115 8.49 0.20 3.83
C GLY A 115 8.81 -0.14 5.28
N HIS A 116 10.04 -0.62 5.47
CA HIS A 116 10.59 -0.92 6.79
C HIS A 116 12.02 -0.40 6.87
N ILE A 117 12.32 0.36 7.92
CA ILE A 117 13.66 0.86 8.23
C ILE A 117 14.06 0.22 9.55
N SER A 118 14.86 -0.84 9.45
CA SER A 118 15.27 -1.62 10.61
C SER A 118 16.11 -0.80 11.59
N ILE A 119 15.77 -0.84 12.87
CA ILE A 119 16.53 -0.18 13.94
C ILE A 119 17.64 -1.09 14.48
N ASN A 120 17.43 -2.42 14.45
CA ASN A 120 18.38 -3.42 14.92
C ASN A 120 18.09 -4.79 14.26
N ALA A 121 18.99 -5.77 14.47
CA ALA A 121 18.88 -7.11 13.86
C ALA A 121 17.59 -7.88 14.19
N ASN A 122 16.90 -7.54 15.28
CA ASN A 122 15.64 -8.17 15.68
C ASN A 122 14.41 -7.46 15.08
N ASP A 123 14.59 -6.25 14.55
CA ASP A 123 13.53 -5.46 13.93
C ASP A 123 13.35 -5.84 12.46
N LYS A 124 12.60 -6.93 12.26
CA LYS A 124 12.34 -7.55 10.96
C LYS A 124 11.18 -6.90 10.22
N GLY A 125 11.21 -7.01 8.89
CA GLY A 125 10.11 -6.61 8.01
C GLY A 125 8.87 -7.49 8.18
N ASN A 126 7.93 -7.42 7.23
CA ASN A 126 6.70 -8.22 7.27
C ASN A 126 6.66 -9.34 6.23
N ILE A 127 7.69 -9.54 5.40
CA ILE A 127 7.73 -10.62 4.40
C ILE A 127 7.83 -11.98 5.09
N PHE A 128 6.71 -12.66 5.24
CA PHE A 128 6.63 -13.95 5.95
C PHE A 128 6.77 -15.17 5.02
N SER A 129 6.64 -14.98 3.71
CA SER A 129 6.64 -16.05 2.69
C SER A 129 7.99 -16.25 2.01
N VAL A 130 8.94 -15.32 2.20
CA VAL A 130 10.29 -15.36 1.63
C VAL A 130 11.30 -15.22 2.77
N PRO A 131 11.64 -16.33 3.48
CA PRO A 131 12.43 -16.28 4.71
C PRO A 131 13.85 -15.73 4.55
N SER A 132 14.39 -15.75 3.32
CA SER A 132 15.67 -15.13 2.97
C SER A 132 15.62 -13.63 3.26
N ASN A 133 14.54 -12.94 2.90
CA ASN A 133 14.42 -11.48 3.08
C ASN A 133 13.79 -11.10 4.41
N GLN A 134 14.63 -10.83 5.41
CA GLN A 134 14.16 -10.56 6.76
C GLN A 134 13.79 -9.10 7.06
N TYR A 135 14.17 -8.14 6.21
CA TYR A 135 14.12 -6.71 6.55
C TYR A 135 13.31 -5.86 5.57
N ALA A 136 12.87 -6.38 4.43
CA ALA A 136 12.01 -5.64 3.54
C ALA A 136 10.54 -5.73 3.97
N GLU A 137 9.76 -4.77 3.49
CA GLU A 137 8.31 -4.73 3.64
C GLU A 137 7.66 -5.19 2.32
N PHE A 138 6.53 -5.90 2.40
CA PHE A 138 5.84 -6.51 1.26
C PHE A 138 5.62 -5.57 0.08
N ASN A 139 5.08 -4.36 0.29
CA ASN A 139 4.80 -3.44 -0.83
C ASN A 139 6.08 -3.03 -1.56
N MET A 140 7.19 -2.88 -0.83
CA MET A 140 8.49 -2.59 -1.43
C MET A 140 9.10 -3.81 -2.12
N PHE A 141 8.94 -5.00 -1.56
CA PHE A 141 9.48 -6.24 -2.11
C PHE A 141 8.73 -6.74 -3.34
N LEU A 142 7.43 -6.49 -3.44
CA LEU A 142 6.60 -6.92 -4.56
C LEU A 142 7.00 -6.24 -5.88
N ASP A 143 7.49 -5.00 -5.82
CA ASP A 143 8.10 -4.31 -6.96
C ASP A 143 9.24 -3.38 -6.50
N PRO A 144 10.44 -3.95 -6.25
CA PRO A 144 11.58 -3.20 -5.72
C PRO A 144 12.06 -2.11 -6.68
N LEU A 145 11.99 -2.36 -7.98
CA LEU A 145 12.40 -1.43 -9.00
C LEU A 145 11.46 -0.22 -9.07
N ALA A 146 10.15 -0.45 -9.00
CA ALA A 146 9.19 0.65 -8.89
C ALA A 146 9.39 1.43 -7.60
N ALA A 147 9.62 0.75 -6.47
CA ALA A 147 9.90 1.41 -5.20
C ALA A 147 11.15 2.29 -5.29
N LYS A 148 12.26 1.77 -5.82
CA LYS A 148 13.48 2.55 -6.10
C LYS A 148 13.20 3.76 -7.00
N THR A 149 12.47 3.56 -8.09
CA THR A 149 12.10 4.64 -9.02
C THR A 149 11.32 5.77 -8.33
N VAL A 150 10.37 5.44 -7.44
CA VAL A 150 9.60 6.45 -6.71
C VAL A 150 10.46 7.13 -5.63
N PHE A 151 11.31 6.38 -4.93
CA PHE A 151 12.24 6.91 -3.93
C PHE A 151 13.37 7.73 -4.54
N GLU A 152 13.71 7.58 -5.82
CA GLU A 152 14.67 8.43 -6.53
C GLU A 152 14.00 9.61 -7.25
N SER A 153 12.67 9.66 -7.26
CA SER A 153 11.92 10.75 -7.90
C SER A 153 12.05 12.08 -7.16
N LYS A 154 11.85 13.20 -7.86
CA LYS A 154 11.88 14.56 -7.28
C LYS A 154 10.63 14.95 -6.49
N VAL A 155 9.63 14.08 -6.39
CA VAL A 155 8.34 14.38 -5.75
C VAL A 155 8.48 14.28 -4.23
N SER A 156 7.96 15.25 -3.48
CA SER A 156 7.94 15.19 -2.01
C SER A 156 7.25 13.92 -1.50
N MET A 157 7.81 13.30 -0.46
CA MET A 157 7.33 12.02 0.03
C MET A 157 7.26 11.99 1.55
N THR A 158 6.16 11.42 2.03
CA THR A 158 5.96 10.98 3.41
C THR A 158 5.85 9.46 3.47
N LEU A 159 6.67 8.82 4.29
CA LEU A 159 6.64 7.39 4.57
C LEU A 159 5.88 7.12 5.86
N ILE A 160 4.94 6.18 5.81
CA ILE A 160 4.21 5.62 6.95
C ILE A 160 4.76 4.21 7.17
N PRO A 161 5.87 4.05 7.91
CA PRO A 161 6.62 2.81 7.95
C PRO A 161 5.91 1.73 8.76
N LEU A 162 6.24 0.48 8.48
CA LEU A 162 5.74 -0.71 9.17
C LEU A 162 5.89 -0.62 10.71
N SER A 163 6.97 -0.01 11.19
CA SER A 163 7.22 0.17 12.63
C SER A 163 6.15 1.03 13.32
N THR A 164 5.67 2.09 12.67
CA THR A 164 4.59 2.93 13.23
C THR A 164 3.23 2.27 13.05
N GLN A 165 3.00 1.61 11.91
CA GLN A 165 1.80 0.81 11.67
C GLN A 165 1.59 -0.24 12.78
N ARG A 166 2.62 -1.02 13.11
CA ARG A 166 2.57 -2.06 14.17
C ARG A 166 2.23 -1.50 15.56
N ARG A 167 2.56 -0.24 15.85
CA ARG A 167 2.30 0.38 17.16
C ARG A 167 0.84 0.75 17.36
N VAL A 168 0.12 1.04 16.28
CA VAL A 168 -1.28 1.51 16.34
C VAL A 168 -2.31 0.40 16.04
N SER A 169 -1.85 -0.74 15.51
CA SER A 169 -2.72 -1.88 15.17
C SER A 169 -3.24 -2.62 16.40
N SER A 170 -4.48 -2.33 16.83
CA SER A 170 -5.18 -3.09 17.88
C SER A 170 -6.62 -3.41 17.50
N PHE A 171 -6.88 -4.67 17.14
CA PHE A 171 -8.26 -5.13 16.87
C PHE A 171 -9.20 -4.92 18.07
N PRO A 172 -8.87 -5.34 19.31
CA PRO A 172 -9.78 -5.16 20.44
C PRO A 172 -10.11 -3.70 20.72
N SER A 173 -9.13 -2.80 20.65
CA SER A 173 -9.33 -1.37 20.90
C SER A 173 -10.22 -0.75 19.85
N ILE A 174 -9.90 -0.96 18.56
CA ILE A 174 -10.66 -0.39 17.44
C ILE A 174 -12.10 -0.94 17.40
N ILE A 175 -12.28 -2.25 17.59
CA ILE A 175 -13.62 -2.86 17.65
C ILE A 175 -14.40 -2.33 18.86
N GLY A 176 -13.73 -2.13 20.01
CA GLY A 176 -14.33 -1.54 21.20
C GLY A 176 -14.86 -0.13 20.95
N GLU A 177 -14.07 0.73 20.29
CA GLU A 177 -14.49 2.08 19.91
C GLU A 177 -15.64 2.08 18.88
N LEU A 178 -15.59 1.20 17.88
CA LEU A 178 -16.68 1.06 16.91
C LEU A 178 -18.02 0.67 17.57
N ARG A 179 -17.98 -0.12 18.65
CA ARG A 179 -19.18 -0.48 19.42
C ARG A 179 -19.74 0.66 20.26
N ARG A 180 -18.89 1.63 20.65
CA ARG A 180 -19.28 2.84 21.39
C ARG A 180 -19.77 3.96 20.46
N THR A 181 -19.39 3.90 19.18
CA THR A 181 -19.79 4.87 18.16
C THR A 181 -21.27 4.69 17.78
N PRO A 182 -22.02 5.78 17.48
CA PRO A 182 -23.37 5.68 16.95
C PRO A 182 -23.47 4.70 15.78
N ARG A 183 -24.54 3.89 15.77
CA ARG A 183 -24.73 2.78 14.82
C ARG A 183 -25.13 3.29 13.43
N THR A 184 -24.17 3.79 12.67
CA THR A 184 -24.34 4.06 11.23
C THR A 184 -24.08 2.78 10.41
N PRO A 185 -24.58 2.67 9.16
CA PRO A 185 -24.27 1.55 8.29
C PRO A 185 -22.75 1.30 8.13
N GLU A 186 -21.95 2.35 8.04
CA GLU A 186 -20.49 2.30 7.90
C GLU A 186 -19.82 1.78 9.16
N ALA A 187 -20.26 2.24 10.35
CA ALA A 187 -19.76 1.74 11.63
C ALA A 187 -20.08 0.26 11.82
N VAL A 188 -21.31 -0.16 11.47
CA VAL A 188 -21.73 -1.57 11.53
C VAL A 188 -20.93 -2.44 10.56
N PHE A 189 -20.72 -1.96 9.33
CA PHE A 189 -19.90 -2.66 8.33
C PHE A 189 -18.46 -2.83 8.82
N SER A 190 -17.85 -1.75 9.30
CA SER A 190 -16.46 -1.74 9.77
C SER A 190 -16.30 -2.65 10.99
N GLU A 191 -17.22 -2.60 11.96
CA GLU A 191 -17.21 -3.48 13.13
C GLU A 191 -17.25 -4.96 12.73
N ARG A 192 -18.15 -5.32 11.80
CA ARG A 192 -18.30 -6.71 11.32
C ARG A 192 -17.08 -7.18 10.57
N LEU A 193 -16.53 -6.34 9.69
CA LEU A 193 -15.32 -6.62 8.93
C LEU A 193 -14.15 -6.90 9.87
N LEU A 194 -13.84 -5.94 10.76
CA LEU A 194 -12.71 -6.06 11.68
C LEU A 194 -12.89 -7.20 12.68
N SER A 195 -14.12 -7.44 13.17
CA SER A 195 -14.41 -8.61 14.02
C SER A 195 -14.18 -9.93 13.28
N THR A 196 -14.49 -10.00 11.99
CA THR A 196 -14.26 -11.19 11.16
C THR A 196 -12.76 -11.44 10.95
N LEU A 197 -12.00 -10.40 10.60
CA LEU A 197 -10.54 -10.49 10.47
C LEU A 197 -9.89 -10.88 11.80
N TYR A 198 -10.34 -10.31 12.91
CA TYR A 198 -9.84 -10.64 14.24
C TYR A 198 -10.14 -12.10 14.62
N ARG A 199 -11.34 -12.61 14.29
CA ARG A 199 -11.68 -14.02 14.47
C ARG A 199 -10.78 -14.92 13.64
N LEU A 200 -10.62 -14.64 12.35
CA LEU A 200 -9.78 -15.41 11.43
C LEU A 200 -8.33 -15.48 11.92
N LYS A 201 -7.77 -14.35 12.35
CA LYS A 201 -6.44 -14.27 12.95
C LYS A 201 -6.27 -15.25 14.11
N ARG A 202 -7.27 -15.34 14.98
CA ARG A 202 -7.24 -16.21 16.17
C ARG A 202 -7.46 -17.68 15.86
N THR A 203 -8.22 -18.00 14.81
CA THR A 203 -8.68 -19.37 14.55
C THR A 203 -7.95 -20.07 13.42
N HIS A 204 -7.17 -19.36 12.59
CA HIS A 204 -6.63 -19.92 11.36
C HIS A 204 -5.20 -19.46 11.08
N TYR A 205 -4.28 -20.43 10.94
CA TYR A 205 -2.83 -20.17 10.81
C TYR A 205 -2.47 -19.26 9.61
N ARG A 206 -3.19 -19.37 8.49
CA ARG A 206 -2.99 -18.52 7.30
C ARG A 206 -3.34 -17.04 7.50
N TYR A 207 -3.97 -16.66 8.61
CA TYR A 207 -4.43 -15.28 8.85
C TYR A 207 -3.70 -14.63 10.04
N GLN A 208 -2.57 -15.18 10.48
CA GLN A 208 -1.81 -14.62 11.60
C GLN A 208 -1.28 -13.21 11.30
N HIS A 209 -1.08 -12.85 10.03
CA HIS A 209 -0.60 -11.55 9.57
C HIS A 209 -1.67 -10.44 9.52
N MET A 210 -2.92 -10.72 9.91
CA MET A 210 -4.05 -9.79 9.73
C MET A 210 -3.91 -8.46 10.49
N ASP A 211 -3.02 -8.34 11.49
CA ASP A 211 -2.72 -7.05 12.14
C ASP A 211 -2.13 -6.01 11.19
N THR A 212 -1.50 -6.46 10.10
CA THR A 212 -0.94 -5.60 9.06
C THR A 212 -2.03 -4.75 8.41
N PHE A 213 -3.25 -5.29 8.24
CA PHE A 213 -4.38 -4.56 7.64
C PHE A 213 -4.84 -3.36 8.46
N LEU A 214 -4.68 -3.42 9.80
CA LEU A 214 -4.97 -2.27 10.65
C LEU A 214 -3.92 -1.16 10.50
N GLY A 215 -2.70 -1.52 10.10
CA GLY A 215 -1.64 -0.56 9.79
C GLY A 215 -1.95 0.27 8.54
N GLU A 216 -2.63 -0.36 7.57
CA GLU A 216 -2.93 0.24 6.26
C GLU A 216 -3.81 1.50 6.38
N ILE A 217 -4.74 1.54 7.34
CA ILE A 217 -5.61 2.71 7.52
C ILE A 217 -4.86 3.94 8.05
N LEU A 218 -3.66 3.75 8.63
CA LEU A 218 -2.90 4.83 9.25
C LEU A 218 -2.54 5.94 8.26
N GLY A 219 -2.22 5.60 7.01
CA GLY A 219 -1.90 6.61 6.00
C GLY A 219 -3.08 7.53 5.68
N ALA A 220 -4.28 6.98 5.59
CA ALA A 220 -5.49 7.77 5.38
C ALA A 220 -5.82 8.64 6.59
N VAL A 221 -5.64 8.09 7.79
CA VAL A 221 -5.83 8.80 9.05
C VAL A 221 -4.86 9.99 9.18
N VAL A 222 -3.57 9.77 8.94
CA VAL A 222 -2.53 10.82 8.99
C VAL A 222 -2.73 11.88 7.90
N LEU A 223 -3.11 11.47 6.69
CA LEU A 223 -3.42 12.39 5.60
C LEU A 223 -4.66 13.25 5.91
N GLY A 224 -5.67 12.64 6.54
CA GLY A 224 -6.92 13.28 6.92
C GLY A 224 -6.83 14.14 8.18
N ASP A 225 -5.72 14.10 8.93
CA ASP A 225 -5.56 14.73 10.23
C ASP A 225 -5.44 16.26 10.16
N ARG A 226 -6.56 16.91 9.83
CA ARG A 226 -6.75 18.36 10.01
C ARG A 226 -7.46 18.69 11.33
N ARG A 227 -7.99 17.68 12.05
CA ARG A 227 -8.87 17.85 13.22
C ARG A 227 -8.84 16.69 14.24
N SER A 228 -8.04 15.63 14.06
CA SER A 228 -8.18 14.38 14.81
C SER A 228 -7.34 14.29 16.10
N GLY A 229 -6.52 15.30 16.40
CA GLY A 229 -5.76 15.35 17.65
C GLY A 229 -4.68 14.25 17.78
N LEU A 230 -4.32 13.60 16.66
CA LEU A 230 -3.36 12.50 16.59
C LEU A 230 -1.90 12.96 16.76
N ASP A 231 -1.65 14.25 16.59
CA ASP A 231 -0.34 14.92 16.69
C ASP A 231 0.82 14.10 16.07
N PRO A 232 0.71 13.74 14.76
CA PRO A 232 1.68 12.87 14.12
C PRO A 232 3.07 13.52 14.13
N LYS A 233 4.04 12.83 14.71
CA LYS A 233 5.44 13.27 14.73
C LYS A 233 6.20 12.66 13.56
N PHE A 234 7.01 13.49 12.91
CA PHE A 234 7.80 13.09 11.75
C PHE A 234 9.29 13.32 11.99
N LYS A 235 10.11 12.47 11.37
CA LYS A 235 11.56 12.63 11.26
C LYS A 235 11.96 12.64 9.80
N VAL A 236 12.87 13.52 9.41
CA VAL A 236 13.42 13.51 8.05
C VAL A 236 14.68 12.67 8.04
N LYS A 237 14.81 11.75 7.07
CA LYS A 237 16.03 10.98 6.83
C LYS A 237 16.30 10.84 5.34
N GLU A 238 17.57 10.72 4.99
CA GLU A 238 17.99 10.33 3.65
C GLU A 238 17.93 8.81 3.51
N VAL A 239 17.09 8.33 2.60
CA VAL A 239 16.82 6.90 2.43
C VAL A 239 16.84 6.49 0.96
N LYS A 240 17.20 5.22 0.72
CA LYS A 240 17.10 4.59 -0.60
C LYS A 240 16.51 3.18 -0.48
N VAL A 241 15.98 2.69 -1.59
CA VAL A 241 15.47 1.31 -1.72
C VAL A 241 16.52 0.48 -2.47
N LEU A 242 16.83 -0.70 -1.94
CA LEU A 242 17.67 -1.68 -2.63
C LEU A 242 16.82 -2.45 -3.66
N ALA A 243 17.32 -2.56 -4.89
CA ALA A 243 16.63 -3.22 -6.00
C ALA A 243 17.66 -3.72 -7.03
N ASP A 244 18.61 -4.51 -6.56
CA ASP A 244 19.76 -4.98 -7.34
C ASP A 244 19.53 -6.38 -7.91
N GLY A 245 18.33 -6.94 -7.71
CA GLY A 245 17.94 -8.27 -8.19
C GLY A 245 18.29 -9.39 -7.22
N ASP A 246 18.78 -9.06 -6.03
CA ASP A 246 19.06 -10.00 -4.96
C ASP A 246 17.84 -10.11 -4.03
N GLU A 247 17.19 -11.28 -4.03
CA GLU A 247 16.02 -11.55 -3.19
C GLU A 247 16.28 -11.29 -1.71
N TRP A 248 17.52 -11.47 -1.24
CA TRP A 248 17.85 -11.25 0.15
C TRP A 248 17.67 -9.78 0.54
N SER A 249 18.03 -8.85 -0.33
CA SER A 249 18.14 -7.43 -0.02
C SER A 249 17.12 -6.54 -0.72
N ASP A 250 16.51 -7.00 -1.81
CA ASP A 250 15.54 -6.23 -2.58
C ASP A 250 14.35 -5.76 -1.74
N GLY A 251 13.87 -4.54 -2.01
CA GLY A 251 12.77 -3.90 -1.29
C GLY A 251 13.14 -3.36 0.10
N ARG A 252 14.37 -3.58 0.58
CA ARG A 252 14.82 -3.00 1.85
C ARG A 252 15.01 -1.49 1.69
N ILE A 253 14.54 -0.73 2.69
CA ILE A 253 14.84 0.70 2.82
C ILE A 253 16.02 0.86 3.77
N VAL A 254 17.07 1.52 3.30
CA VAL A 254 18.26 1.82 4.10
C VAL A 254 18.47 3.32 4.21
N VAL A 255 19.01 3.76 5.35
CA VAL A 255 19.46 5.14 5.53
C VAL A 255 20.79 5.30 4.80
N ASP A 256 20.88 6.30 3.94
CA ASP A 256 22.09 6.61 3.15
C ASP A 256 22.27 8.12 3.05
N GLU A 257 23.18 8.68 3.85
CA GLU A 257 23.47 10.11 3.93
C GLU A 257 24.26 10.67 2.72
N LYS A 258 24.66 9.81 1.77
CA LYS A 258 25.45 10.22 0.60
C LYS A 258 24.69 10.11 -0.71
N GLY A 259 23.66 9.27 -0.77
CA GLY A 259 22.90 9.00 -1.99
C GLY A 259 21.41 8.78 -1.77
N GLY A 260 20.90 8.96 -0.55
CA GLY A 260 19.48 8.80 -0.23
C GLY A 260 18.66 10.05 -0.57
N LYS A 261 17.36 9.86 -0.81
CA LYS A 261 16.41 10.95 -0.89
C LYS A 261 15.96 11.36 0.50
N LEU A 262 15.86 12.67 0.75
CA LEU A 262 15.19 13.19 1.94
C LEU A 262 13.70 12.81 1.93
N VAL A 263 13.31 11.95 2.88
CA VAL A 263 11.94 11.49 3.07
C VAL A 263 11.46 11.87 4.47
N ARG A 264 10.23 12.39 4.56
CA ARG A 264 9.55 12.63 5.83
C ARG A 264 8.97 11.31 6.34
N ILE A 265 9.43 10.80 7.47
CA ILE A 265 9.05 9.49 8.00
C ILE A 265 8.22 9.68 9.25
N LEU A 266 7.03 9.10 9.30
CA LEU A 266 6.19 9.11 10.49
C LEU A 266 6.86 8.29 11.60
N SER A 267 7.17 8.93 12.74
CA SER A 267 7.88 8.32 13.85
C SER A 267 6.97 7.89 15.00
N SER A 268 5.89 8.63 15.25
CA SER A 268 4.89 8.31 16.27
C SER A 268 3.58 9.01 15.98
N VAL A 269 2.52 8.46 16.55
CA VAL A 269 1.17 9.02 16.56
C VAL A 269 0.67 8.84 17.99
N ASP A 270 0.12 9.89 18.58
CA ASP A 270 -0.47 9.81 19.90
C ASP A 270 -1.82 9.11 19.77
N VAL A 271 -1.85 7.84 20.15
CA VAL A 271 -3.09 7.09 20.26
C VAL A 271 -3.70 7.54 21.57
N LEU A 272 -4.77 8.35 21.50
CA LEU A 272 -5.53 8.76 22.68
C LEU A 272 -5.83 7.50 23.52
N SER A 273 -5.31 7.51 24.75
CA SER A 273 -5.37 6.43 25.74
C SER A 273 -6.79 6.11 26.20
#